data_AF-A0A7X1XAQ1-F1
#
_entry.id   AF-A0A7X1XAQ1-F1
#
_cell.length_a   1.000
_cell.length_b   1.000
_cell.length_c   1.000
_cell.angle_alpha   90.00
_cell.angle_beta   90.00
_cell.angle_gamma   90.00
#
_symmetry.space_group_name_H-M   'P 1'
#
loop_
_entity.id
_entity.type
_entity.pdbx_description
1 polymer ?
#
loop_
_entity_poly.entity_id
_entity_poly.type
_entity_poly.pdbx_seq_one_letter_code
_entity_poly.pdbx_strand_id
1 'polypeptide(L)'
;MIRLPKLLPLLLLGALAACDKRPTREEQILANLPLQEAYEHNIGRMAALLAMTHPQVAQEQIKVVLRKYLTVEDQRNDLFKLYSEKNFSDAEFNTVVQATQDPAKGKALGETAEGKQLSEKLTGLMRESARDEKVQALAQERMQQVENELNQSQ
;
A
#
# COMPACT_ATOMS: atom_id res chain seq x y z
N MET A 1 52.60 15.03 45.71
CA MET A 1 51.63 13.93 45.53
C MET A 1 50.25 14.43 45.88
N ILE A 2 49.40 14.72 44.89
CA ILE A 2 47.97 15.00 45.10
C ILE A 2 47.22 14.06 44.16
N ARG A 3 46.35 13.24 44.76
CA ARG A 3 45.59 12.17 44.14
C ARG A 3 44.36 12.73 43.42
N LEU A 4 44.11 12.26 42.20
CA LEU A 4 42.80 12.41 41.56
C LEU A 4 41.80 11.47 42.24
N PRO A 5 40.53 11.88 42.41
CA PRO A 5 39.47 10.97 41.97
C PRO A 5 38.31 11.69 41.26
N LYS A 6 38.07 11.25 40.03
CA LYS A 6 36.76 10.95 39.40
C LYS A 6 35.52 11.65 39.96
N LEU A 7 34.95 12.57 39.18
CA LEU A 7 33.52 12.91 39.19
C LEU A 7 33.03 13.17 37.75
N LEU A 8 32.74 12.07 37.05
CA LEU A 8 31.72 12.02 36.01
C LEU A 8 31.07 10.65 36.20
N PRO A 9 29.84 10.58 36.72
CA PRO A 9 28.76 10.16 35.83
C PRO A 9 27.38 10.62 36.31
N LEU A 10 26.79 11.61 35.68
CA LEU A 10 25.35 11.79 35.73
C LEU A 10 24.95 12.48 34.45
N LEU A 11 24.60 11.69 33.43
CA LEU A 11 23.78 12.07 32.28
C LEU A 11 23.84 10.87 31.33
N LEU A 12 23.18 9.76 31.66
CA LEU A 12 22.89 8.64 30.74
C LEU A 12 21.93 7.66 31.42
N LEU A 13 20.75 8.13 31.83
CA LEU A 13 19.65 7.26 32.29
C LEU A 13 18.32 7.70 31.64
N GLY A 14 18.32 7.78 30.31
CA GLY A 14 17.15 8.23 29.54
C GLY A 14 16.88 7.50 28.24
N ALA A 15 17.43 6.29 28.03
CA ALA A 15 17.38 5.62 26.72
C ALA A 15 16.94 4.15 26.74
N LEU A 16 16.07 3.72 27.68
CA LEU A 16 15.57 2.34 27.71
C LEU A 16 14.03 2.20 27.65
N ALA A 17 13.29 3.26 27.32
CA ALA A 17 11.82 3.18 27.15
C ALA A 17 11.36 3.16 25.68
N ALA A 18 12.26 2.99 24.70
CA ALA A 18 11.92 2.99 23.28
C ALA A 18 11.90 1.60 22.61
N CYS A 19 12.16 0.51 23.35
CA CYS A 19 12.42 -0.80 22.73
C CYS A 19 11.26 -1.82 22.76
N ASP A 20 10.11 -1.52 23.37
CA ASP A 20 9.01 -2.51 23.53
C ASP A 20 7.73 -2.20 22.73
N LYS A 21 7.74 -1.19 21.85
CA LYS A 21 6.57 -0.95 20.99
C LYS A 21 6.64 -1.84 19.75
N ARG A 22 5.91 -2.96 19.78
CA ARG A 22 5.58 -3.72 18.57
C ARG A 22 4.92 -2.76 17.57
N PRO A 23 5.37 -2.71 16.30
CA PRO A 23 4.78 -1.82 15.32
C PRO A 23 3.31 -2.18 15.09
N THR A 24 2.47 -1.18 14.89
CA THR A 24 1.05 -1.37 14.54
C THR A 24 0.92 -2.06 13.18
N ARG A 25 -0.24 -2.63 12.88
CA ARG A 25 -0.49 -3.22 11.55
C ARG A 25 -0.28 -2.21 10.42
N GLU A 26 -0.68 -0.96 10.62
CA GLU A 26 -0.49 0.12 9.63
C GLU A 26 0.99 0.44 9.41
N GLU A 27 1.77 0.54 10.48
CA GLU A 27 3.23 0.73 10.40
C GLU A 27 3.91 -0.44 9.68
N GLN A 28 3.47 -1.68 9.96
CA GLN A 28 3.98 -2.85 9.27
C GLN A 28 3.61 -2.86 7.78
N ILE A 29 2.39 -2.44 7.41
CA ILE A 29 1.97 -2.31 6.01
C ILE A 29 2.87 -1.32 5.27
N LEU A 30 3.07 -0.12 5.84
CA LEU A 30 3.89 0.93 5.22
C LEU A 30 5.37 0.53 5.11
N ALA A 31 5.88 -0.24 6.06
CA ALA A 31 7.28 -0.67 6.06
C ALA A 31 7.55 -1.84 5.09
N ASN A 32 6.54 -2.66 4.78
CA ASN A 32 6.78 -3.94 4.11
C ASN A 32 6.11 -4.11 2.76
N LEU A 33 5.03 -3.36 2.46
CA LEU A 33 4.34 -3.46 1.18
C LEU A 33 4.80 -2.33 0.23
N PRO A 34 5.02 -2.62 -1.06
CA PRO A 34 5.53 -1.65 -2.04
C PRO A 34 4.42 -0.70 -2.53
N LEU A 35 3.90 0.13 -1.62
CA LEU A 35 2.76 1.03 -1.88
C LEU A 35 3.04 1.97 -3.06
N GLN A 36 4.20 2.64 -3.06
CA GLN A 36 4.53 3.63 -4.08
C GLN A 36 4.72 2.97 -5.45
N GLU A 37 5.43 1.85 -5.53
CA GLU A 37 5.65 1.14 -6.79
C GLU A 37 4.35 0.59 -7.35
N ALA A 38 3.49 0.01 -6.50
CA ALA A 38 2.18 -0.48 -6.92
C ALA A 38 1.29 0.67 -7.41
N TYR A 39 1.33 1.83 -6.75
CA TYR A 39 0.62 3.03 -7.17
C TYR A 39 1.07 3.52 -8.55
N GLU A 40 2.38 3.71 -8.74
CA GLU A 40 2.93 4.17 -10.02
C GLU A 40 2.65 3.18 -11.16
N HIS A 41 2.73 1.88 -10.88
CA HIS A 41 2.37 0.84 -11.84
C HIS A 41 0.88 0.91 -12.23
N ASN A 42 -0.03 1.10 -11.27
CA ASN A 42 -1.46 1.21 -11.53
C ASN A 42 -1.81 2.47 -12.33
N ILE A 43 -1.25 3.63 -11.97
CA ILE A 43 -1.39 4.88 -12.72
C ILE A 43 -0.88 4.70 -14.16
N GLY A 44 0.28 4.06 -14.33
CA GLY A 44 0.84 3.77 -15.65
C GLY A 44 -0.09 2.91 -16.52
N ARG A 45 -0.64 1.84 -15.94
CA ARG A 45 -1.59 0.96 -16.65
C ARG A 45 -2.88 1.66 -17.03
N MET A 46 -3.46 2.44 -16.12
CA MET A 46 -4.68 3.20 -16.39
C MET A 46 -4.44 4.27 -17.46
N ALA A 47 -3.32 4.97 -17.41
CA ALA A 47 -2.96 5.96 -18.42
C ALA A 47 -2.81 5.33 -19.82
N ALA A 48 -2.22 4.13 -19.90
CA ALA A 48 -2.09 3.39 -21.16
C ALA A 48 -3.47 3.01 -21.74
N LEU A 49 -4.43 2.62 -20.89
CA LEU A 49 -5.79 2.31 -21.32
C LEU A 49 -6.53 3.57 -21.81
N LEU A 50 -6.44 4.68 -21.07
CA LEU A 50 -7.10 5.94 -21.44
C LEU A 50 -6.48 6.58 -22.69
N ALA A 51 -5.18 6.39 -22.94
CA ALA A 51 -4.55 6.85 -24.18
C ALA A 51 -5.19 6.24 -25.45
N MET A 52 -5.87 5.09 -25.33
CA MET A 52 -6.60 4.48 -26.45
C MET A 52 -7.88 5.27 -26.83
N THR A 53 -8.49 5.96 -25.88
CA THR A 53 -9.73 6.76 -26.08
C THR A 53 -9.48 8.26 -26.13
N HIS A 54 -8.30 8.72 -25.70
CA HIS A 54 -7.86 10.12 -25.75
C HIS A 54 -6.56 10.28 -26.57
N PRO A 55 -6.56 9.97 -27.89
CA PRO A 55 -5.35 9.90 -28.70
C PRO A 55 -4.58 11.23 -28.82
N GLN A 56 -5.24 12.36 -28.58
CA GLN A 56 -4.66 13.70 -28.61
C GLN A 56 -4.06 14.14 -27.28
N VAL A 57 -4.28 13.40 -26.19
CA VAL A 57 -3.71 13.70 -24.88
C VAL A 57 -2.48 12.83 -24.64
N ALA A 58 -1.33 13.45 -24.40
CA ALA A 58 -0.10 12.72 -24.10
C ALA A 58 -0.28 11.84 -22.84
N GLN A 59 0.24 10.61 -22.86
CA GLN A 59 0.10 9.67 -21.73
C GLN A 59 0.59 10.26 -20.40
N GLU A 60 1.67 11.04 -20.40
CA GLU A 60 2.15 11.72 -19.18
C GLU A 60 1.14 12.74 -18.63
N GLN A 61 0.43 13.46 -19.50
CA GLN A 61 -0.65 14.34 -19.08
C GLN A 61 -1.81 13.53 -18.48
N ILE A 62 -2.16 12.37 -19.07
CA ILE A 62 -3.17 11.46 -18.50
C ILE A 62 -2.76 11.00 -17.10
N LYS A 63 -1.49 10.65 -16.88
CA LYS A 63 -0.99 10.31 -15.53
C LYS A 63 -1.16 11.49 -14.57
N VAL A 64 -0.85 12.72 -14.98
CA VAL A 64 -1.04 13.92 -14.15
C VAL A 64 -2.52 14.06 -13.74
N VAL A 65 -3.46 13.90 -14.68
CA VAL A 65 -4.90 13.94 -14.37
C VAL A 65 -5.28 12.83 -13.39
N LEU A 66 -4.86 11.59 -13.66
CA LEU A 66 -5.15 10.45 -12.78
C LEU A 66 -4.69 10.69 -11.34
N ARG A 67 -3.48 11.23 -11.15
CA ARG A 67 -2.92 11.50 -9.81
C ARG A 67 -3.69 12.56 -9.01
N LYS A 68 -4.53 13.39 -9.66
CA LYS A 68 -5.40 14.35 -8.96
C LYS A 68 -6.57 13.66 -8.25
N TYR A 69 -7.04 12.53 -8.79
CA TYR A 69 -8.29 11.88 -8.36
C TYR A 69 -8.09 10.49 -7.78
N LEU A 70 -6.98 9.84 -8.13
CA LEU A 70 -6.57 8.53 -7.63
C LEU A 70 -5.27 8.75 -6.87
N THR A 71 -5.37 8.93 -5.55
CA THR A 71 -4.20 9.33 -4.76
C THR A 71 -3.51 8.12 -4.14
N VAL A 72 -2.21 8.27 -3.85
CA VAL A 72 -1.46 7.27 -3.06
C VAL A 72 -2.08 7.06 -1.67
N GLU A 73 -2.75 8.09 -1.13
CA GLU A 73 -3.37 8.04 0.19
C GLU A 73 -4.66 7.23 0.21
N ASP A 74 -5.40 7.25 -0.90
CA ASP A 74 -6.52 6.34 -1.10
C ASP A 74 -6.03 4.89 -1.14
N GLN A 75 -4.97 4.62 -1.91
CA GLN A 75 -4.39 3.29 -1.97
C GLN A 75 -3.83 2.83 -0.61
N ARG A 76 -3.24 3.74 0.17
CA ARG A 76 -2.82 3.46 1.55
C ARG A 76 -4.00 3.03 2.42
N ASN A 77 -5.09 3.79 2.39
CA ASN A 77 -6.29 3.48 3.18
C ASN A 77 -6.92 2.15 2.76
N ASP A 78 -6.93 1.85 1.46
CA ASP A 78 -7.39 0.55 0.95
C ASP A 78 -6.51 -0.60 1.44
N LEU A 79 -5.18 -0.43 1.46
CA LEU A 79 -4.27 -1.44 2.03
C LEU A 79 -4.49 -1.62 3.54
N PHE A 80 -4.69 -0.54 4.30
CA PHE A 80 -4.98 -0.60 5.73
C PHE A 80 -6.26 -1.38 6.02
N LYS A 81 -7.32 -1.12 5.24
CA LYS A 81 -8.58 -1.87 5.34
C LYS A 81 -8.37 -3.34 4.96
N LEU A 82 -7.73 -3.59 3.82
CA LEU A 82 -7.56 -4.93 3.25
C LEU A 82 -6.74 -5.84 4.17
N TYR A 83 -5.58 -5.38 4.61
CA TYR A 83 -4.64 -6.13 5.45
C TYR A 83 -4.81 -5.86 6.95
N SER A 84 -5.96 -5.32 7.37
CA SER A 84 -6.29 -5.12 8.79
C SER A 84 -6.29 -6.43 9.58
N GLU A 85 -6.18 -6.34 10.91
CA GLU A 85 -6.27 -7.49 11.81
C GLU A 85 -7.63 -8.21 11.77
N LYS A 86 -8.69 -7.50 11.36
CA LYS A 86 -10.01 -8.09 11.09
C LYS A 86 -9.96 -9.09 9.94
N ASN A 87 -9.17 -8.79 8.92
CA ASN A 87 -9.10 -9.59 7.71
C ASN A 87 -7.95 -10.59 7.77
N PHE A 88 -6.79 -10.24 8.32
CA PHE A 88 -5.59 -11.08 8.34
C PHE A 88 -5.01 -11.19 9.74
N SER A 89 -4.90 -12.42 10.24
CA SER A 89 -4.09 -12.70 11.42
C SER A 89 -2.63 -12.31 11.20
N ASP A 90 -1.87 -12.17 12.29
CA ASP A 90 -0.44 -11.83 12.20
C ASP A 90 0.36 -12.87 11.39
N ALA A 91 0.02 -14.15 11.53
CA ALA A 91 0.68 -15.22 10.78
C ALA A 91 0.41 -15.08 9.27
N GLU A 92 -0.85 -14.89 8.88
CA GLU A 92 -1.22 -14.73 7.46
C GLU A 92 -0.58 -13.47 6.86
N PHE A 93 -0.59 -12.36 7.60
CA PHE A 93 0.03 -11.12 7.14
C PHE A 93 1.55 -11.25 6.97
N ASN A 94 2.23 -11.93 7.90
CA ASN A 94 3.65 -12.23 7.76
C ASN A 94 3.94 -13.10 6.52
N THR A 95 3.09 -14.07 6.21
CA THR A 95 3.20 -14.87 4.97
C THR A 95 3.06 -13.98 3.73
N VAL A 96 2.09 -13.06 3.72
CA VAL A 96 1.93 -12.07 2.62
C VAL A 96 3.15 -11.18 2.48
N VAL A 97 3.68 -10.63 3.57
CA VAL A 97 4.88 -9.79 3.56
C VAL A 97 6.07 -10.54 2.98
N GLN A 98 6.32 -11.76 3.43
CA GLN A 98 7.43 -12.57 2.93
C GLN A 98 7.29 -12.90 1.45
N ALA A 99 6.08 -13.22 1.00
CA ALA A 99 5.80 -13.49 -0.41
C ALA A 99 5.93 -12.24 -1.29
N THR A 100 5.66 -11.05 -0.73
CA THR A 100 5.75 -9.77 -1.45
C THR A 100 7.21 -9.32 -1.60
N GLN A 101 8.04 -9.55 -0.59
CA GLN A 101 9.45 -9.15 -0.58
C GLN A 101 10.36 -10.10 -1.37
N ASP A 102 9.95 -11.35 -1.54
CA ASP A 102 10.75 -12.39 -2.21
C ASP A 102 9.90 -13.10 -3.27
N PRO A 103 10.13 -12.80 -4.57
CA PRO A 103 9.40 -13.44 -5.67
C PRO A 103 9.52 -14.97 -5.70
N ALA A 104 10.64 -15.54 -5.23
CA ALA A 104 10.80 -16.99 -5.18
C ALA A 104 9.90 -17.60 -4.10
N LYS A 105 9.79 -16.95 -2.93
CA LYS A 105 8.82 -17.33 -1.89
C LYS A 105 7.39 -17.14 -2.37
N GLY A 106 7.08 -16.04 -3.06
CA GLY A 106 5.76 -15.83 -3.65
C GLY A 106 5.36 -16.94 -4.62
N LYS A 107 6.28 -17.35 -5.49
CA LYS A 107 6.06 -18.48 -6.42
C LYS A 107 5.85 -19.80 -5.67
N ALA A 108 6.72 -20.12 -4.71
CA ALA A 108 6.62 -21.35 -3.94
C ALA A 108 5.32 -21.41 -3.13
N LEU A 109 4.93 -20.30 -2.50
CA LEU A 109 3.67 -20.19 -1.76
C LEU A 109 2.46 -20.46 -2.67
N GLY A 110 2.44 -19.93 -3.90
CA GLY A 110 1.35 -20.16 -4.85
C GLY A 110 1.09 -21.63 -5.20
N GLU A 111 2.08 -22.51 -4.98
CA GLU A 111 1.95 -23.95 -5.23
C GLU A 111 1.39 -24.73 -4.01
N THR A 112 1.32 -24.10 -2.83
CA THR A 112 0.83 -24.74 -1.60
C THR A 112 -0.68 -24.59 -1.40
N ALA A 113 -1.26 -25.44 -0.55
CA ALA A 113 -2.67 -25.31 -0.15
C ALA A 113 -2.93 -24.01 0.61
N GLU A 114 -1.99 -23.62 1.49
CA GLU A 114 -2.05 -22.36 2.24
C GLU A 114 -2.03 -21.15 1.31
N GLY A 115 -1.14 -21.12 0.31
CA GLY A 115 -1.07 -20.01 -0.63
C GLY A 115 -2.32 -19.88 -1.48
N LYS A 116 -2.94 -21.00 -1.88
CA LYS A 116 -4.25 -21.00 -2.56
C LYS A 116 -5.35 -20.43 -1.67
N GLN A 117 -5.43 -20.84 -0.41
CA GLN A 117 -6.39 -20.31 0.55
C GLN A 117 -6.19 -18.80 0.79
N LEU A 118 -4.94 -18.35 0.95
CA LEU A 118 -4.61 -16.92 1.07
C LEU A 118 -5.01 -16.13 -0.18
N SER A 119 -4.75 -16.68 -1.37
CA SER A 119 -5.13 -16.08 -2.64
C SER A 119 -6.65 -15.99 -2.80
N GLU A 120 -7.38 -17.04 -2.44
CA GLU A 120 -8.85 -17.07 -2.45
C GLU A 120 -9.44 -16.04 -1.50
N LYS A 121 -8.89 -15.95 -0.29
CA LYS A 121 -9.27 -14.96 0.73
C LYS A 121 -9.04 -13.54 0.23
N LEU A 122 -7.84 -13.24 -0.28
CA LEU A 122 -7.51 -11.92 -0.85
C LEU A 122 -8.48 -11.56 -1.98
N THR A 123 -8.70 -12.49 -2.91
CA THR A 123 -9.63 -12.27 -4.03
C THR A 123 -11.06 -12.08 -3.54
N GLY A 124 -11.49 -12.83 -2.52
CA GLY A 124 -12.80 -12.67 -1.88
C GLY A 124 -13.00 -11.27 -1.30
N LEU A 125 -12.03 -10.78 -0.54
CA LEU A 125 -12.04 -9.43 0.04
C LEU A 125 -12.05 -8.34 -1.04
N MET A 126 -11.26 -8.50 -2.10
CA MET A 126 -11.27 -7.57 -3.24
C MET A 126 -12.63 -7.54 -3.93
N ARG A 127 -13.28 -8.70 -4.13
CA ARG A 127 -14.64 -8.78 -4.72
C ARG A 127 -15.68 -8.16 -3.80
N GLU A 128 -15.58 -8.35 -2.50
CA GLU A 128 -16.47 -7.72 -1.52
C GLU A 128 -16.35 -6.21 -1.60
N SER A 129 -15.13 -5.66 -1.60
CA SER A 129 -14.89 -4.23 -1.76
C SER A 129 -15.41 -3.70 -3.10
N ALA A 130 -15.25 -4.46 -4.18
CA ALA A 130 -15.76 -4.08 -5.50
C ALA A 130 -17.29 -4.12 -5.60
N ARG A 131 -17.98 -4.80 -4.68
CA ARG A 131 -19.45 -4.86 -4.58
C ARG A 131 -20.02 -3.83 -3.60
N ASP A 132 -19.17 -3.14 -2.84
CA ASP A 132 -19.59 -2.08 -1.93
C ASP A 132 -20.07 -0.87 -2.75
N GLU A 133 -21.35 -0.50 -2.59
CA GLU A 133 -21.99 0.58 -3.35
C GLU A 133 -21.29 1.93 -3.14
N LYS A 134 -20.72 2.18 -1.95
CA LYS A 134 -20.00 3.44 -1.68
C LYS A 134 -18.67 3.46 -2.40
N VAL A 135 -17.97 2.32 -2.44
CA VAL A 135 -16.72 2.18 -3.20
C VAL A 135 -17.00 2.33 -4.69
N GLN A 136 -18.07 1.73 -5.20
CA GLN A 136 -18.48 1.88 -6.60
C GLN A 136 -18.82 3.34 -6.95
N ALA A 137 -19.62 4.01 -6.12
CA ALA A 137 -19.98 5.40 -6.33
C ALA A 137 -18.74 6.32 -6.34
N LEU A 138 -17.82 6.12 -5.39
CA LEU A 138 -16.57 6.90 -5.32
C LEU A 138 -15.67 6.63 -6.54
N ALA A 139 -15.53 5.38 -6.95
CA ALA A 139 -14.75 5.02 -8.13
C ALA A 139 -15.36 5.63 -9.41
N GLN A 140 -16.68 5.58 -9.55
CA GLN A 140 -17.39 6.19 -10.68
C GLN A 140 -17.21 7.71 -10.69
N GLU A 141 -17.37 8.38 -9.54
CA GLU A 141 -17.17 9.82 -9.42
C GLU A 141 -15.75 10.24 -9.85
N ARG A 142 -14.73 9.54 -9.34
CA ARG A 142 -13.33 9.82 -9.66
C ARG A 142 -13.03 9.61 -11.15
N MET A 143 -13.55 8.53 -11.73
CA MET A 143 -13.38 8.29 -13.17
C MET A 143 -14.12 9.32 -14.02
N GLN A 144 -15.29 9.80 -13.58
CA GLN A 144 -15.98 10.88 -14.27
C GLN A 144 -15.18 12.20 -14.20
N GLN A 145 -14.53 12.48 -13.07
CA GLN A 145 -13.68 13.67 -12.92
C GLN A 145 -12.45 13.60 -13.83
N VAL A 146 -11.79 12.42 -13.91
CA VAL A 146 -10.71 12.16 -14.86
C VAL A 146 -11.19 12.41 -16.29
N GLU A 147 -12.30 11.80 -16.69
CA GLU A 147 -12.87 11.92 -18.03
C GLU A 147 -13.19 13.38 -18.39
N ASN A 148 -13.81 14.12 -17.46
CA ASN A 148 -14.13 15.53 -17.66
C ASN A 148 -12.88 16.38 -17.88
N GLU A 149 -11.83 16.17 -17.09
CA GLU A 149 -10.58 16.94 -17.22
C GLU A 149 -9.81 16.55 -18.50
N LEU A 150 -9.80 15.27 -18.87
CA LEU A 150 -9.20 14.82 -20.13
C LEU A 150 -9.91 15.43 -21.34
N ASN A 151 -11.24 15.50 -21.34
CA ASN A 151 -12.01 16.11 -22.43
C ASN A 151 -11.79 17.63 -22.56
N GLN A 152 -11.43 18.32 -21.48
CA GLN A 152 -11.04 19.73 -21.52
C GLN A 152 -9.59 19.94 -22.02
N SER A 153 -8.78 18.88 -22.06
CA SER A 153 -7.38 18.91 -22.46
C SER A 153 -7.14 18.51 -23.93
N GLN A 154 -8.24 18.33 -24.69
CA GLN A 154 -8.26 17.99 -26.12
C GLN A 154 -8.37 19.24 -26.99
#